data_AF-A0A2R4JKE3-F1
#
_entry.id   AF-A0A2R4JKE3-F1
#
_cell.length_a   1.000
_cell.length_b   1.000
_cell.length_c   1.000
_cell.angle_alpha   90.00
_cell.angle_beta   90.00
_cell.angle_gamma   90.00
#
_symmetry.space_group_name_H-M   'P 1'
#
loop_
_entity.id
_entity.type
_entity.pdbx_description
1 polymer ?
#
loop_
_entity_poly.entity_id
_entity_poly.type
_entity_poly.pdbx_seq_one_letter_code
_entity_poly.pdbx_strand_id
1 'polypeptide(L)' 'MRPGRTWTTVRPVLGPDFNGDGKADPAAPMANGDLRWYAGDGNGGPAVSKSMWPTVQTPDGASGGNWWAP' A
#
# COMPACT_ATOMS: atom_id res chain seq x y z
N MET A 1 -14.65 10.69 -34.79
CA MET A 1 -14.43 11.70 -33.73
C MET A 1 -12.99 11.55 -33.25
N ARG A 2 -12.19 12.63 -33.23
CA ARG A 2 -10.80 12.61 -32.75
C ARG A 2 -10.78 12.87 -31.24
N PRO A 3 -9.93 12.20 -30.43
CA PRO A 3 -9.79 12.55 -29.02
C PRO A 3 -9.33 14.01 -28.90
N GLY A 4 -10.08 14.82 -28.17
CA GLY A 4 -9.75 16.22 -27.93
C GLY A 4 -8.39 16.35 -27.23
N ARG A 5 -7.57 17.29 -27.70
CA ARG A 5 -6.21 17.62 -27.23
C ARG A 5 -6.13 18.07 -25.76
N THR A 6 -7.20 17.96 -24.98
CA THR A 6 -7.28 18.42 -23.59
C THR A 6 -6.62 17.46 -22.59
N TRP A 7 -6.42 16.19 -22.97
CA TRP A 7 -5.77 15.18 -22.12
C TRP A 7 -4.24 15.17 -22.22
N THR A 8 -3.64 15.97 -23.11
CA THR A 8 -2.17 16.04 -23.28
C THR A 8 -1.42 16.71 -22.13
N THR A 9 -2.12 17.40 -21.24
CA THR A 9 -1.55 18.12 -20.08
C THR A 9 -1.64 17.32 -18.78
N VAL A 10 -2.33 16.18 -18.78
CA VAL A 10 -2.46 15.35 -17.58
C VAL A 10 -1.24 14.44 -17.49
N ARG A 11 -0.29 14.77 -16.60
CA ARG A 11 0.69 13.79 -16.15
C ARG A 11 -0.08 12.78 -15.30
N PRO A 12 -0.13 11.49 -15.66
CA PRO A 12 -0.73 10.51 -14.77
C PRO A 12 0.04 10.57 -13.45
N VAL A 13 -0.65 10.92 -12.37
CA VAL A 13 -0.15 10.64 -11.04
C VAL A 13 -0.33 9.14 -10.89
N LEU A 14 0.72 8.39 -11.22
CA LEU A 14 0.80 6.98 -10.84
C LEU A 14 0.87 6.99 -9.32
N GLY A 15 -0.29 6.80 -8.67
CA GLY A 15 -0.28 6.33 -7.30
C GLY A 15 0.54 5.03 -7.26
N PRO A 16 1.33 4.81 -6.20
CA PRO A 16 2.13 3.61 -6.08
C PRO A 16 1.24 2.37 -6.27
N ASP A 17 1.71 1.44 -7.11
CA ASP A 17 1.11 0.12 -7.31
C ASP A 17 1.91 -0.86 -6.43
N PHE A 18 1.41 -1.09 -5.23
CA PHE A 18 2.11 -1.89 -4.21
C PHE A 18 1.90 -3.39 -4.44
N ASN A 19 0.90 -3.79 -5.23
CA ASN A 19 0.55 -5.19 -5.47
C ASN A 19 0.90 -5.72 -6.88
N GLY A 20 1.26 -4.83 -7.82
CA GLY A 20 1.64 -5.14 -9.19
C GLY A 20 0.47 -5.39 -10.15
N ASP A 21 -0.75 -4.93 -9.83
CA ASP A 21 -1.95 -5.16 -10.65
C ASP A 21 -2.18 -4.11 -11.75
N GLY A 22 -1.29 -3.11 -11.84
CA GLY A 22 -1.36 -2.01 -12.80
C GLY A 22 -2.37 -0.92 -12.43
N LYS A 23 -2.90 -0.94 -11.20
CA LYS A 23 -3.77 0.09 -10.62
C LYS A 23 -3.05 0.78 -9.46
N ALA A 24 -3.45 2.01 -9.19
CA ALA A 24 -2.91 2.75 -8.06
C ALA A 24 -3.52 2.25 -6.74
N ASP A 25 -2.67 2.01 -5.76
CA ASP A 25 -3.04 1.57 -4.42
C ASP A 25 -2.93 2.75 -3.43
N PRO A 26 -4.05 3.33 -2.96
CA PRO A 26 -4.01 4.38 -1.94
C PRO A 26 -3.39 3.87 -0.63
N ALA A 27 -2.66 4.75 0.06
CA ALA A 27 -2.11 4.49 1.39
C ALA A 27 -2.54 5.58 2.38
N ALA A 28 -2.74 5.20 3.65
CA ALA A 28 -3.16 6.09 4.72
C ALA A 28 -2.43 5.78 6.02
N PRO A 29 -2.01 6.82 6.79
CA PRO A 29 -1.55 6.63 8.15
C PRO A 29 -2.72 6.24 9.06
N MET A 30 -2.47 5.34 9.99
CA MET A 30 -3.40 4.93 11.03
C MET A 30 -3.13 5.68 12.33
N ALA A 31 -4.13 5.72 13.21
CA ALA A 31 -4.05 6.43 14.49
C ALA A 31 -2.95 5.88 15.41
N ASN A 32 -2.56 4.62 15.23
CA ASN A 32 -1.47 3.96 15.96
C ASN A 32 -0.07 4.21 15.36
N GLY A 33 0.03 5.01 14.29
CA GLY A 33 1.31 5.32 13.62
C GLY A 33 1.68 4.34 12.50
N ASP A 34 0.88 3.31 12.24
CA ASP A 34 1.11 2.41 11.12
C ASP A 34 0.80 3.10 9.78
N LEU A 35 1.52 2.73 8.73
CA LEU A 35 1.17 3.08 7.37
C LEU A 35 0.58 1.86 6.67
N ARG A 36 -0.61 2.01 6.09
CA ARG A 36 -1.32 0.91 5.41
C ARG A 36 -1.74 1.28 4.00
N TRP A 37 -1.65 0.32 3.09
CA TRP A 37 -2.08 0.45 1.70
C TRP A 37 -3.35 -0.37 1.43
N TYR A 38 -4.13 0.04 0.43
CA TYR A 38 -5.46 -0.49 0.13
C TYR A 38 -5.53 -0.82 -1.37
N ALA A 39 -5.57 -2.10 -1.71
CA ALA A 39 -5.82 -2.55 -3.09
C ALA A 39 -7.27 -2.30 -3.51
N GLY A 40 -7.57 -2.40 -4.80
CA GLY A 40 -8.94 -2.64 -5.25
C GLY A 40 -9.40 -4.08 -4.94
N ASP A 41 -10.68 -4.26 -4.65
CA ASP A 41 -11.30 -5.58 -4.43
C ASP A 41 -11.84 -6.25 -5.71
N GLY A 42 -11.70 -5.58 -6.86
CA GLY A 42 -12.23 -6.02 -8.15
C GLY A 42 -13.72 -5.72 -8.39
N ASN A 43 -14.45 -5.26 -7.37
CA ASN A 43 -15.87 -4.86 -7.43
C ASN A 43 -16.08 -3.34 -7.33
N GLY A 44 -14.98 -2.57 -7.37
CA GLY A 44 -15.00 -1.10 -7.28
C GLY A 44 -14.84 -0.57 -5.86
N GLY A 45 -14.59 -1.44 -4.87
CA GLY A 45 -14.29 -1.08 -3.50
C GLY A 45 -12.82 -1.30 -3.13
N PRO A 46 -12.37 -0.81 -1.95
CA PRO A 46 -11.07 -1.14 -1.40
C PRO A 46 -11.07 -2.54 -0.77
N ALA A 47 -10.01 -3.30 -1.00
CA ALA A 47 -9.72 -4.56 -0.32
C ALA A 47 -9.30 -4.33 1.14
N VAL A 48 -9.12 -5.43 1.88
CA VAL A 48 -8.50 -5.40 3.21
C VAL A 48 -7.11 -4.81 3.09
N SER A 49 -6.83 -3.77 3.88
CA SER A 49 -5.54 -3.10 3.82
C SER A 49 -4.39 -3.97 4.29
N LYS A 50 -3.17 -3.66 3.88
CA LYS A 50 -1.96 -4.34 4.35
C LYS A 50 -0.98 -3.35 4.98
N SER A 51 -0.22 -3.84 5.96
CA SER A 51 0.86 -3.05 6.58
C SER A 51 1.97 -2.80 5.57
N MET A 52 2.47 -1.56 5.54
CA MET A 52 3.69 -1.23 4.80
C MET A 52 4.94 -1.54 5.60
N TRP A 53 4.83 -1.63 6.92
CA TRP A 53 5.95 -2.03 7.76
C TRP A 53 6.19 -3.53 7.62
N PRO A 54 7.45 -3.96 7.47
CA PRO A 54 7.76 -5.37 7.53
C PRO A 54 7.31 -5.89 8.89
N THR A 55 6.59 -7.01 8.90
CA THR A 55 6.50 -7.79 10.13
C THR A 55 7.94 -8.16 10.48
N VAL A 56 8.44 -7.70 11.62
CA VAL A 56 9.71 -8.22 12.15
C VAL A 56 9.46 -9.70 12.44
N GLN A 57 9.83 -10.55 11.48
CA GLN A 57 10.07 -11.95 11.78
C GLN A 57 11.35 -11.94 12.60
N THR A 58 11.25 -12.14 13.90
CA THR A 58 12.43 -12.51 14.67
C THR A 58 13.04 -13.74 13.98
N PRO A 59 14.37 -13.87 13.90
CA PRO A 59 15.02 -14.99 13.20
C PRO A 59 14.56 -16.39 13.65
N ASP A 60 13.86 -16.48 14.78
CA ASP A 60 13.34 -17.70 15.41
C ASP A 60 11.80 -17.84 15.35
N GLY A 61 11.07 -16.93 14.68
CA GLY A 61 9.60 -17.03 14.57
C GLY A 61 8.85 -16.84 15.89
N ALA A 62 9.50 -16.39 16.96
CA ALA A 62 8.86 -16.09 18.23
C ALA A 62 8.42 -14.62 18.30
N SER A 63 7.12 -14.40 18.08
CA SER A 63 6.45 -13.16 18.48
C SER A 63 6.51 -12.99 20.00
N GLY A 64 7.55 -12.31 20.49
CA GLY A 64 7.67 -11.88 21.88
C GLY A 64 8.94 -12.39 22.56
N GLY A 65 9.98 -11.56 22.62
CA GLY A 65 11.19 -11.87 23.37
C GLY A 65 12.08 -10.64 23.48
N ASN A 66 12.38 -10.25 24.72
CA ASN A 66 13.08 -9.02 25.08
C ASN A 66 14.53 -9.01 24.51
N TRP A 67 14.84 -8.02 23.66
CA TRP A 67 16.11 -7.88 22.92
C TRP A 67 17.27 -7.31 23.76
N TRP A 68 17.32 -7.62 25.04
CA TRP A 68 18.48 -7.33 25.88
C TRP A 68 18.52 -8.28 27.09
N ALA A 69 19.64 -8.97 27.23
CA ALA A 69 20.14 -9.45 28.51
C ALA A 69 21.68 -9.30 28.48
N PRO A 70 22.31 -8.86 29.59
CA PRO A 70 23.72 -8.46 29.64
C PRO A 70 24.71 -9.57 29.29
#